data_AF-A0A6L9SK15-F1
#
_entry.id   AF-A0A6L9SK15-F1
#
_cell.length_a   1.000
_cell.length_b   1.000
_cell.length_c   1.000
_cell.angle_alpha   90.00
_cell.angle_beta   90.00
_cell.angle_gamma   90.00
#
_symmetry.space_group_name_H-M   'P 1'
#
loop_
_entity.id
_entity.type
_entity.pdbx_description
1 polymer ?
#
loop_
_entity_poly.entity_id
_entity_poly.type
_entity_poly.pdbx_seq_one_letter_code
_entity_poly.pdbx_strand_id
1 'polypeptide(L)'
;MPSGAIDRFLGRWSVSGRAIDVVRRGDEVIVTILGIPEEFSPRLVHDAADPAAGILRGGHLDGTTIRVLDDDGTDRLIVGDVLSFPRWNDDSPVSPVMTHLMPPPDVDPATEASYRAMLHDTLSANGAVVEPVAGIDVGAWVHWLTQQDTVLFHGSQNGDIEALAPRRTSYEINNQAGRGNLAAVYATHAGLWAMWFSIIDRSRVRGSIRSGAEEHVRPDGVRLPAYYFSLNHRQLADPPLSDGWLYLLPRDTFERQPLFPGGSPSPEWCSRHTVRPLARIPIRPHDFPLLDRIGGHDDSELLRYHELVDVIRENTEHATATSDGVVLRLVWSPTLADIIDEYMVLSRAMMPDISRTLQHDGQDSAYLHLQTTPELAVMLHNSFHDLMAG
;
A
#
# COMPACT_ATOMS: atom_id res chain seq x y z
N MET A 1 -18.86 3.87 35.65
CA MET A 1 -19.23 3.48 34.27
C MET A 1 -18.78 2.04 34.09
N PRO A 2 -19.59 1.12 33.54
CA PRO A 2 -19.22 -0.29 33.51
C PRO A 2 -18.01 -0.46 32.58
N SER A 3 -16.95 -1.07 33.11
CA SER A 3 -15.71 -1.39 32.39
C SER A 3 -15.93 -2.15 31.07
N GLY A 4 -17.10 -2.78 30.89
CA GLY A 4 -17.41 -3.62 29.75
C GLY A 4 -17.51 -2.92 28.39
N ALA A 5 -17.72 -1.60 28.32
CA ALA A 5 -17.86 -0.91 27.03
C ALA A 5 -16.55 -0.84 26.23
N ILE A 6 -15.39 -0.79 26.90
CA ILE A 6 -14.09 -0.82 26.22
C ILE A 6 -13.65 -2.25 25.89
N ASP A 7 -14.20 -3.24 26.59
CA ASP A 7 -13.82 -4.64 26.41
C ASP A 7 -14.16 -5.18 25.02
N ARG A 8 -15.16 -4.60 24.35
CA ARG A 8 -15.51 -4.98 22.96
C ARG A 8 -14.41 -4.70 21.95
N PHE A 9 -13.51 -3.75 22.23
CA PHE A 9 -12.37 -3.46 21.35
C PHE A 9 -11.26 -4.50 21.50
N LEU A 10 -11.23 -5.24 22.61
CA LEU A 10 -10.15 -6.17 22.92
C LEU A 10 -10.09 -7.30 21.89
N GLY A 11 -8.86 -7.75 21.63
CA GLY A 11 -8.56 -8.85 20.72
C GLY A 11 -7.65 -8.40 19.58
N ARG A 12 -7.52 -9.29 18.59
CA ARG A 12 -6.59 -9.13 17.48
C ARG A 12 -7.31 -8.75 16.20
N TRP A 13 -6.74 -7.82 15.46
CA TRP A 13 -7.29 -7.24 14.23
C TRP A 13 -6.26 -7.30 13.11
N SER A 14 -6.72 -7.40 11.87
CA SER A 14 -5.87 -7.54 10.69
C SER A 14 -5.76 -6.22 9.92
N VAL A 15 -4.53 -5.77 9.67
CA VAL A 15 -4.23 -4.59 8.86
C VAL A 15 -3.11 -4.90 7.89
N SER A 16 -3.47 -5.09 6.61
CA SER A 16 -2.51 -5.32 5.53
C SER A 16 -1.54 -6.49 5.81
N GLY A 17 -2.04 -7.57 6.41
CA GLY A 17 -1.23 -8.75 6.80
C GLY A 17 -0.48 -8.60 8.13
N ARG A 18 -0.58 -7.45 8.80
CA ARG A 18 -0.10 -7.27 10.18
C ARG A 18 -1.21 -7.53 11.18
N ALA A 19 -0.82 -7.96 12.38
CA ALA A 19 -1.70 -8.02 13.54
C ALA A 19 -1.61 -6.73 14.35
N ILE A 20 -2.77 -6.16 14.68
CA ILE A 20 -2.94 -5.14 15.69
C ILE A 20 -3.66 -5.77 16.87
N ASP A 21 -3.02 -5.75 18.03
CA ASP A 21 -3.55 -6.31 19.27
C ASP A 21 -4.08 -5.16 20.14
N VAL A 22 -5.37 -5.18 20.47
CA VAL A 22 -5.97 -4.28 21.47
C VAL A 22 -6.08 -5.06 22.77
N VAL A 23 -5.27 -4.69 23.75
CA VAL A 23 -5.03 -5.50 24.95
C VAL A 23 -5.15 -4.67 26.22
N ARG A 24 -5.58 -5.32 27.31
CA ARG A 24 -5.61 -4.73 28.64
C ARG A 24 -4.27 -4.94 29.36
N ARG A 25 -3.74 -3.90 29.98
CA ARG A 25 -2.55 -3.90 30.84
C ARG A 25 -2.86 -3.11 32.11
N GLY A 26 -3.22 -3.82 33.18
CA GLY A 26 -3.77 -3.18 34.38
C GLY A 26 -5.05 -2.42 34.04
N ASP A 27 -5.06 -1.11 34.33
CA ASP A 27 -6.20 -0.23 34.08
C ASP A 27 -6.21 0.38 32.67
N GLU A 28 -5.14 0.20 31.89
CA GLU A 28 -5.02 0.74 30.54
C GLU A 28 -5.45 -0.27 29.47
N VAL A 29 -5.97 0.25 28.35
CA VAL A 29 -6.15 -0.49 27.11
C VAL A 29 -5.18 0.07 26.09
N ILE A 30 -4.34 -0.80 25.53
CA ILE A 30 -3.23 -0.42 24.66
C ILE A 30 -3.43 -1.08 23.30
N VAL A 31 -3.14 -0.34 22.23
CA VAL A 31 -3.18 -0.83 20.86
C VAL A 31 -1.76 -1.10 20.39
N THR A 32 -1.33 -2.35 20.46
CA THR A 32 0.04 -2.77 20.15
C THR A 32 0.13 -3.29 18.72
N ILE A 33 1.26 -3.04 18.08
CA ILE A 33 1.61 -3.55 16.74
C ILE A 33 2.86 -4.41 16.89
N LEU A 34 2.88 -5.59 16.26
CA LEU A 34 4.03 -6.49 16.35
C LEU A 34 5.31 -5.81 15.87
N GLY A 35 6.31 -5.72 16.76
CA GLY A 35 7.60 -5.09 16.52
C GLY A 35 7.69 -3.62 16.93
N ILE A 36 6.58 -3.01 17.38
CA ILE A 36 6.57 -1.67 17.98
C ILE A 36 6.60 -1.81 19.52
N PRO A 37 7.54 -1.14 20.22
CA PRO A 37 7.58 -1.16 21.68
C PRO A 37 6.32 -0.54 22.29
N GLU A 38 5.89 -1.06 23.43
CA GLU A 38 4.62 -0.67 24.08
C GLU A 38 4.61 0.82 24.44
N GLU A 39 5.75 1.42 24.76
CA GLU A 39 5.85 2.84 25.09
C GLU A 39 5.47 3.77 23.91
N PHE A 40 5.58 3.28 22.68
CA PHE A 40 5.17 3.97 21.44
C PHE A 40 3.74 3.63 20.99
N SER A 41 3.10 2.64 21.61
CA SER A 41 1.76 2.18 21.25
C SER A 41 0.67 3.15 21.73
N PRO A 42 -0.35 3.49 20.93
CA PRO A 42 -1.43 4.35 21.38
C PRO A 42 -2.25 3.69 22.50
N ARG A 43 -2.80 4.54 23.38
CA ARG A 43 -3.66 4.14 24.49
C ARG A 43 -5.09 4.42 24.10
N LEU A 44 -5.98 3.45 24.30
CA LEU A 44 -7.39 3.61 24.02
C LEU A 44 -8.10 4.13 25.27
N VAL A 45 -8.72 5.30 25.13
CA VAL A 45 -9.59 5.87 26.17
C VAL A 45 -11.02 5.93 25.67
N HIS A 46 -11.99 6.01 26.59
CA HIS A 46 -13.38 6.22 26.20
C HIS A 46 -13.59 7.61 25.59
N ASP A 47 -14.46 7.67 24.58
CA ASP A 47 -15.05 8.94 24.19
C ASP A 47 -16.16 9.31 25.20
N ALA A 48 -16.06 10.51 25.79
CA ALA A 48 -17.08 11.00 26.71
C ALA A 48 -18.39 11.37 26.00
N ALA A 49 -18.33 11.69 24.70
CA ALA A 49 -19.48 12.05 23.89
C ALA A 49 -20.21 10.83 23.30
N ASP A 50 -19.50 9.72 23.09
CA ASP A 50 -20.03 8.49 22.52
C ASP A 50 -19.53 7.25 23.29
N PRO A 51 -20.36 6.65 24.17
CA PRO A 51 -19.98 5.44 24.92
C PRO A 51 -19.66 4.23 24.03
N ALA A 52 -20.11 4.25 22.77
CA ALA A 52 -19.81 3.27 21.74
C ALA A 52 -18.65 3.72 20.85
N ALA A 53 -17.77 4.60 21.33
CA ALA A 53 -16.51 4.92 20.69
C ALA A 53 -15.37 4.97 21.71
N GLY A 54 -14.16 4.79 21.20
CA GLY A 54 -12.93 5.08 21.92
C GLY A 54 -12.09 6.08 21.14
N ILE A 55 -11.15 6.72 21.82
CA ILE A 55 -10.21 7.68 21.23
C ILE A 55 -8.80 7.16 21.49
N LEU A 56 -7.98 7.12 20.44
CA LEU A 56 -6.57 6.80 20.55
C LEU A 56 -5.80 8.00 21.12
N ARG A 57 -4.90 7.72 22.05
CA ARG A 57 -4.02 8.69 22.70
C ARG A 57 -2.56 8.33 22.52
N GLY A 58 -1.78 9.26 21.97
CA GLY A 58 -0.37 9.06 21.59
C GLY A 58 -0.18 8.39 20.23
N GLY A 59 1.05 8.36 19.74
CA GLY A 59 1.39 7.82 18.43
C GLY A 59 0.84 8.64 17.26
N HIS A 60 0.90 8.07 16.05
CA HIS A 60 0.48 8.76 14.82
C HIS A 60 -1.04 8.86 14.63
N LEU A 61 -1.82 8.15 15.44
CA LEU A 61 -3.29 8.17 15.42
C LEU A 61 -3.87 8.94 16.60
N ASP A 62 -3.08 9.78 17.29
CA ASP A 62 -3.56 10.56 18.43
C ASP A 62 -4.82 11.37 18.07
N GLY A 63 -5.83 11.30 18.94
CA GLY A 63 -7.13 11.93 18.75
C GLY A 63 -8.06 11.20 17.78
N THR A 64 -7.65 10.10 17.16
CA THR A 64 -8.49 9.35 16.22
C THR A 64 -9.54 8.52 16.96
N THR A 65 -10.79 8.65 16.53
CA THR A 65 -11.90 7.83 17.01
C THR A 65 -11.82 6.41 16.48
N ILE A 66 -12.14 5.43 17.32
CA ILE A 66 -12.29 4.03 16.92
C ILE A 66 -13.62 3.45 17.39
N ARG A 67 -14.20 2.56 16.58
CA ARG A 67 -15.48 1.87 16.84
C ARG A 67 -15.35 0.40 16.48
N VAL A 68 -16.15 -0.45 17.12
CA VAL A 68 -16.39 -1.81 16.63
C VAL A 68 -17.79 -1.83 16.04
N LEU A 69 -17.89 -2.21 14.78
CA LEU A 69 -19.16 -2.45 14.10
C LEU A 69 -19.31 -3.93 13.83
N ASP A 70 -20.51 -4.45 14.06
CA ASP A 70 -20.92 -5.75 13.58
C ASP A 70 -21.48 -5.57 12.17
N ASP A 71 -20.79 -6.15 11.18
CA ASP A 71 -21.16 -6.13 9.77
C ASP A 71 -21.39 -7.58 9.34
N ASP A 72 -22.66 -7.94 9.14
CA ASP A 72 -23.10 -9.31 8.80
C ASP A 72 -22.60 -10.41 9.75
N GLY A 73 -22.55 -10.14 11.05
CA GLY A 73 -22.09 -11.10 12.07
C GLY A 73 -20.57 -11.14 12.23
N THR A 74 -19.85 -10.22 11.58
CA THR A 74 -18.39 -10.09 11.67
C THR A 74 -18.00 -8.74 12.27
N ASP A 75 -17.34 -8.79 13.43
CA ASP A 75 -16.74 -7.62 14.05
C ASP A 75 -15.68 -6.97 13.14
N ARG A 76 -15.79 -5.66 12.97
CA ARG A 76 -14.80 -4.80 12.30
C ARG A 76 -14.40 -3.64 13.20
N LEU A 77 -13.10 -3.42 13.34
CA LEU A 77 -12.55 -2.26 14.00
C LEU A 77 -12.46 -1.12 12.99
N ILE A 78 -13.29 -0.10 13.18
CA ILE A 78 -13.32 1.10 12.35
C ILE A 78 -12.46 2.19 13.01
N VAL A 79 -11.52 2.76 12.28
CA VAL A 79 -10.58 3.80 12.72
C VAL A 79 -10.79 5.04 11.87
N GLY A 80 -11.03 6.19 12.52
CA GLY A 80 -11.29 7.46 11.86
C GLY A 80 -12.55 7.45 10.99
N ASP A 81 -13.55 6.62 11.34
CA ASP A 81 -14.79 6.37 10.58
C ASP A 81 -14.59 5.90 9.12
N VAL A 82 -13.36 5.51 8.75
CA VAL A 82 -12.99 5.22 7.36
C VAL A 82 -12.25 3.89 7.24
N LEU A 83 -11.24 3.65 8.08
CA LEU A 83 -10.41 2.45 7.98
C LEU A 83 -11.05 1.29 8.75
N SER A 84 -11.45 0.25 8.03
CA SER A 84 -12.04 -0.98 8.54
C SER A 84 -11.01 -2.10 8.61
N PHE A 85 -10.83 -2.67 9.80
CA PHE A 85 -9.93 -3.78 10.07
C PHE A 85 -10.75 -4.98 10.56
N PRO A 86 -10.79 -6.10 9.82
CA PRO A 86 -11.48 -7.29 10.29
C PRO A 86 -10.72 -7.92 11.47
N ARG A 87 -11.38 -8.81 12.21
CA ARG A 87 -10.71 -9.68 13.18
C ARG A 87 -9.60 -10.48 12.50
N TRP A 88 -8.52 -10.72 13.25
CA TRP A 88 -7.45 -11.59 12.78
C TRP A 88 -7.93 -13.03 12.73
N ASN A 89 -7.59 -13.73 11.64
CA ASN A 89 -7.86 -15.14 11.50
C ASN A 89 -6.70 -15.95 12.10
N ASP A 90 -6.89 -16.52 13.28
CA ASP A 90 -5.87 -17.35 13.94
C ASP A 90 -5.61 -18.67 13.19
N ASP A 91 -6.50 -19.09 12.29
CA ASP A 91 -6.30 -20.23 11.39
C ASP A 91 -5.50 -19.87 10.13
N SER A 92 -5.04 -18.61 10.00
CA SER A 92 -4.20 -18.21 8.86
C SER A 92 -2.91 -19.02 8.81
N PRO A 93 -2.51 -19.56 7.65
CA PRO A 93 -1.29 -20.34 7.51
C PRO A 93 -0.01 -19.48 7.60
N VAL A 94 -0.15 -18.15 7.75
CA VAL A 94 0.96 -17.20 7.73
C VAL A 94 1.01 -16.41 9.02
N SER A 95 2.20 -16.32 9.60
CA SER A 95 2.44 -15.45 10.76
C SER A 95 2.19 -13.98 10.43
N PRO A 96 1.73 -13.16 11.38
CA PRO A 96 1.62 -11.72 11.19
C PRO A 96 2.93 -11.10 10.70
N VAL A 97 2.82 -10.19 9.73
CA VAL A 97 3.96 -9.42 9.24
C VAL A 97 4.50 -8.55 10.38
N MET A 98 5.80 -8.67 10.65
CA MET A 98 6.49 -7.88 11.67
C MET A 98 6.76 -6.46 11.16
N THR A 99 6.56 -5.47 12.03
CA THR A 99 7.01 -4.10 11.79
C THR A 99 8.43 -3.93 12.33
N HIS A 100 9.30 -3.29 11.56
CA HIS A 100 10.72 -3.12 11.87
C HIS A 100 11.01 -1.65 12.15
N LEU A 101 11.60 -1.40 13.33
CA LEU A 101 12.10 -0.08 13.67
C LEU A 101 13.38 0.22 12.89
N MET A 102 13.47 1.45 12.41
CA MET A 102 14.66 1.98 11.75
C MET A 102 15.03 3.30 12.41
N PRO A 103 15.81 3.27 13.52
CA PRO A 103 16.27 4.51 14.14
C PRO A 103 17.16 5.27 13.15
N PRO A 104 17.15 6.62 13.19
CA PRO A 104 18.03 7.42 12.34
C PRO A 104 19.48 6.92 12.41
N PRO A 105 20.19 6.88 11.28
CA PRO A 105 21.56 6.39 11.27
C PRO A 105 22.45 7.29 12.14
N ASP A 106 23.29 6.68 12.97
CA ASP A 106 24.39 7.36 13.65
C ASP A 106 25.55 7.47 12.66
N VAL A 107 25.81 8.69 12.19
CA VAL A 107 26.74 8.95 11.09
C VAL A 107 27.92 9.75 11.62
N ASP A 108 29.13 9.23 11.49
CA ASP A 108 30.34 9.96 11.84
C ASP A 108 30.57 11.17 10.90
N PRO A 109 31.34 12.19 11.30
CA PRO A 109 31.52 13.41 10.50
C PRO A 109 32.11 13.18 9.09
N ALA A 110 32.94 12.15 8.88
CA ALA A 110 33.54 11.88 7.58
C ALA A 110 32.52 11.20 6.65
N THR A 111 31.73 10.27 7.17
CA THR A 111 30.60 9.67 6.46
C THR A 111 29.56 10.73 6.12
N GLU A 112 29.25 11.63 7.05
CA GLU A 112 28.28 12.71 6.81
C GLU A 112 28.76 13.68 5.73
N ALA A 113 30.05 14.04 5.71
CA ALA A 113 30.62 14.86 4.65
C ALA A 113 30.47 14.18 3.27
N SER A 114 30.67 12.86 3.20
CA SER A 114 30.50 12.07 1.97
C SER A 114 29.02 12.03 1.53
N TYR A 115 28.11 11.87 2.48
CA TYR A 115 26.67 11.89 2.23
C TYR A 115 26.19 13.25 1.71
N ARG A 116 26.72 14.34 2.27
CA ARG A 116 26.43 15.72 1.82
C ARG A 116 26.98 16.00 0.42
N ALA A 117 28.18 15.49 0.09
CA ALA A 117 28.72 15.60 -1.25
C ALA A 117 27.83 14.88 -2.28
N MET A 118 27.43 13.64 -1.99
CA MET A 118 26.51 12.89 -2.86
C MET A 118 25.15 13.57 -3.01
N LEU A 119 24.61 14.18 -1.94
CA LEU A 119 23.39 15.00 -2.02
C LEU A 119 23.58 16.23 -2.92
N HIS A 120 24.71 16.92 -2.84
CA HIS A 120 24.99 18.06 -3.69
C HIS A 120 25.02 17.69 -5.18
N ASP A 121 25.68 16.58 -5.51
CA ASP A 121 25.73 16.04 -6.87
C ASP A 121 24.33 15.66 -7.36
N THR A 122 23.55 15.00 -6.50
CA THR A 122 22.14 14.64 -6.76
C THR A 122 21.29 15.86 -7.10
N LEU A 123 21.35 16.93 -6.29
CA LEU A 123 20.53 18.12 -6.53
C LEU A 123 20.94 18.87 -7.81
N SER A 124 22.16 18.64 -8.29
CA SER A 124 22.72 19.29 -9.49
C SER A 124 22.61 18.44 -10.75
N ALA A 125 22.12 17.20 -10.66
CA ALA A 125 22.16 16.21 -11.74
C ALA A 125 21.16 16.45 -12.87
N ASN A 126 20.13 17.29 -12.68
CA ASN A 126 19.11 17.62 -13.69
C ASN A 126 18.45 16.39 -14.33
N GLY A 127 18.12 15.39 -13.51
CA GLY A 127 17.50 14.13 -13.90
C GLY A 127 18.48 13.05 -14.36
N ALA A 128 19.79 13.35 -14.42
CA ALA A 128 20.82 12.39 -14.79
C ALA A 128 20.99 11.27 -13.74
N VAL A 129 21.68 10.22 -14.17
CA VAL A 129 22.10 9.13 -13.29
C VAL A 129 23.19 9.64 -12.35
N VAL A 130 23.03 9.36 -11.06
CA VAL A 130 24.06 9.56 -10.04
C VAL A 130 24.48 8.19 -9.54
N GLU A 131 25.70 7.79 -9.90
CA GLU A 131 26.29 6.55 -9.43
C GLU A 131 26.67 6.67 -7.95
N PRO A 132 26.31 5.70 -7.09
CA PRO A 132 26.79 5.67 -5.72
C PRO A 132 28.31 5.72 -5.64
N VAL A 133 28.83 6.56 -4.75
CA VAL A 133 30.28 6.63 -4.50
C VAL A 133 30.75 5.29 -3.94
N ALA A 134 31.88 4.79 -4.45
CA ALA A 134 32.44 3.53 -3.98
C ALA A 134 32.66 3.55 -2.46
N GLY A 135 32.15 2.53 -1.77
CA GLY A 135 32.25 2.39 -0.31
C GLY A 135 31.12 3.03 0.48
N ILE A 136 30.21 3.78 -0.15
CA ILE A 136 28.98 4.22 0.51
C ILE A 136 27.99 3.06 0.55
N ASP A 137 27.46 2.79 1.74
CA ASP A 137 26.22 2.02 1.91
C ASP A 137 25.04 2.87 1.44
N VAL A 138 24.45 2.49 0.30
CA VAL A 138 23.35 3.22 -0.35
C VAL A 138 22.10 3.24 0.53
N GLY A 139 21.78 2.12 1.19
CA GLY A 139 20.63 2.03 2.09
C GLY A 139 20.77 2.97 3.28
N ALA A 140 21.96 3.03 3.89
CA ALA A 140 22.26 3.96 4.97
C ALA A 140 22.23 5.42 4.50
N TRP A 141 22.73 5.73 3.31
CA TRP A 141 22.65 7.07 2.73
C TRP A 141 21.21 7.50 2.45
N VAL A 142 20.37 6.63 1.86
CA VAL A 142 18.94 6.93 1.62
C VAL A 142 18.20 7.14 2.95
N HIS A 143 18.54 6.34 3.97
CA HIS A 143 17.96 6.51 5.30
C HIS A 143 18.36 7.85 5.95
N TRP A 144 19.62 8.24 5.83
CA TRP A 144 20.09 9.56 6.26
C TRP A 144 19.41 10.69 5.47
N LEU A 145 19.24 10.52 4.16
CA LEU A 145 18.65 11.52 3.28
C LEU A 145 17.18 11.79 3.61
N THR A 146 16.45 10.76 4.03
CA THR A 146 15.06 10.87 4.53
C THR A 146 14.94 11.91 5.66
N GLN A 147 15.99 12.09 6.47
CA GLN A 147 15.99 13.05 7.59
C GLN A 147 16.29 14.49 7.17
N GLN A 148 16.74 14.72 5.93
CA GLN A 148 17.12 16.06 5.46
C GLN A 148 15.92 16.86 4.94
N ASP A 149 14.80 16.18 4.67
CA ASP A 149 13.55 16.76 4.14
C ASP A 149 13.72 17.56 2.83
N THR A 150 14.76 17.27 2.05
CA THR A 150 15.13 18.04 0.85
C THR A 150 14.46 17.55 -0.43
N VAL A 151 14.09 16.27 -0.50
CA VAL A 151 13.55 15.61 -1.69
C VAL A 151 12.42 14.65 -1.34
N LEU A 152 11.65 14.24 -2.35
CA LEU A 152 10.79 13.06 -2.28
C LEU A 152 11.39 11.93 -3.11
N PHE A 153 10.96 10.70 -2.82
CA PHE A 153 11.45 9.49 -3.44
C PHE A 153 10.35 8.79 -4.23
N HIS A 154 10.72 8.23 -5.38
CA HIS A 154 9.87 7.37 -6.21
C HIS A 154 10.67 6.15 -6.67
N GLY A 155 10.18 4.95 -6.35
CA GLY A 155 10.80 3.69 -6.77
C GLY A 155 10.19 3.15 -8.06
N SER A 156 11.04 2.74 -9.00
CA SER A 156 10.64 2.18 -10.30
C SER A 156 11.69 1.22 -10.82
N GLN A 157 11.28 0.19 -11.57
CA GLN A 157 12.21 -0.65 -12.34
C GLN A 157 12.61 -0.03 -13.68
N ASN A 158 11.78 0.88 -14.22
CA ASN A 158 12.11 1.61 -15.43
C ASN A 158 13.08 2.74 -15.07
N GLY A 159 14.30 2.69 -15.63
CA GLY A 159 15.38 3.67 -15.45
C GLY A 159 15.36 4.84 -16.44
N ASP A 160 14.50 4.79 -17.45
CA ASP A 160 14.47 5.75 -18.55
C ASP A 160 13.34 6.79 -18.40
N ILE A 161 12.79 6.94 -17.19
CA ILE A 161 11.75 7.93 -16.91
C ILE A 161 12.36 9.34 -16.88
N GLU A 162 12.18 10.09 -17.95
CA GLU A 162 12.54 11.52 -18.01
C GLU A 162 11.54 12.43 -17.29
N ALA A 163 10.28 12.01 -17.26
CA ALA A 163 9.17 12.73 -16.63
C ALA A 163 8.09 11.76 -16.18
N LEU A 164 7.66 11.89 -14.94
CA LEU A 164 6.55 11.15 -14.35
C LEU A 164 5.25 11.87 -14.68
N ALA A 165 4.36 11.23 -15.43
CA ALA A 165 3.04 11.76 -15.73
C ALA A 165 2.01 11.35 -14.66
N PRO A 166 1.03 12.21 -14.32
CA PRO A 166 -0.01 11.91 -13.34
C PRO A 166 -1.02 10.93 -13.93
N ARG A 167 -0.75 9.63 -13.78
CA ARG A 167 -1.61 8.53 -14.27
C ARG A 167 -1.66 7.40 -13.28
N ARG A 168 -2.77 6.66 -13.27
CA ARG A 168 -2.93 5.45 -12.48
C ARG A 168 -2.84 4.22 -13.38
N THR A 169 -1.88 3.33 -13.11
CA THR A 169 -1.64 2.10 -13.89
C THR A 169 -1.76 0.83 -13.05
N SER A 170 -2.18 0.94 -11.79
CA SER A 170 -2.42 -0.18 -10.88
C SER A 170 -3.66 0.09 -10.03
N TYR A 171 -4.20 -0.92 -9.34
CA TYR A 171 -5.27 -0.73 -8.37
C TYR A 171 -4.74 -0.90 -6.95
N GLU A 172 -5.14 -0.03 -6.03
CA GLU A 172 -5.00 -0.28 -4.61
C GLU A 172 -6.28 -0.92 -4.09
N ILE A 173 -6.21 -2.22 -3.81
CA ILE A 173 -7.34 -3.05 -3.33
C ILE A 173 -7.95 -2.48 -2.05
N ASN A 174 -7.12 -1.88 -1.20
CA ASN A 174 -7.53 -1.36 0.11
C ASN A 174 -7.65 0.17 0.14
N ASN A 175 -8.20 0.79 -0.92
CA ASN A 175 -8.32 2.24 -1.07
C ASN A 175 -9.45 2.87 -0.20
N GLN A 176 -9.58 2.45 1.06
CA GLN A 176 -10.68 2.87 1.94
C GLN A 176 -10.70 4.40 2.16
N ALA A 177 -9.53 5.03 2.15
CA ALA A 177 -9.36 6.47 2.33
C ALA A 177 -9.46 7.28 1.02
N GLY A 178 -9.68 6.64 -0.14
CA GLY A 178 -9.80 7.34 -1.43
C GLY A 178 -8.51 7.99 -1.95
N ARG A 179 -7.34 7.68 -1.37
CA ARG A 179 -6.05 8.31 -1.69
C ARG A 179 -5.17 7.51 -2.66
N GLY A 180 -5.38 6.19 -2.70
CA GLY A 180 -4.53 5.24 -3.40
C GLY A 180 -4.76 5.13 -4.90
N ASN A 181 -5.91 5.57 -5.41
CA ASN A 181 -6.34 5.36 -6.80
C ASN A 181 -6.50 6.68 -7.60
N LEU A 182 -5.83 7.74 -7.18
CA LEU A 182 -5.79 9.02 -7.89
C LEU A 182 -4.90 8.94 -9.14
N ALA A 183 -5.30 9.66 -10.20
CA ALA A 183 -4.43 9.97 -11.33
C ALA A 183 -3.38 11.02 -10.90
N ALA A 184 -2.26 10.55 -10.36
CA ALA A 184 -1.21 11.39 -9.79
C ALA A 184 0.17 10.73 -9.93
N VAL A 185 1.22 11.53 -9.81
CA VAL A 185 2.56 11.05 -9.52
C VAL A 185 2.64 10.79 -8.02
N TYR A 186 2.92 9.55 -7.62
CA TYR A 186 3.09 9.17 -6.22
C TYR A 186 4.55 9.24 -5.83
N ALA A 187 4.82 9.78 -4.66
CA ALA A 187 6.14 9.82 -4.05
C ALA A 187 6.02 9.65 -2.54
N THR A 188 7.16 9.50 -1.86
CA THR A 188 7.21 9.47 -0.40
C THR A 188 8.42 10.20 0.12
N HIS A 189 8.35 10.68 1.35
CA HIS A 189 9.54 11.15 2.07
C HIS A 189 10.31 9.99 2.72
N ALA A 190 9.70 8.81 2.84
CA ALA A 190 10.31 7.63 3.45
C ALA A 190 11.15 6.86 2.43
N GLY A 191 12.43 7.19 2.32
CA GLY A 191 13.31 6.69 1.26
C GLY A 191 13.41 5.17 1.17
N LEU A 192 13.45 4.47 2.32
CA LEU A 192 13.50 3.00 2.34
C LEU A 192 12.21 2.37 1.78
N TRP A 193 11.06 3.02 1.94
CA TRP A 193 9.81 2.55 1.36
C TRP A 193 9.80 2.71 -0.17
N ALA A 194 10.41 3.79 -0.69
CA ALA A 194 10.61 3.93 -2.13
C ALA A 194 11.64 2.92 -2.68
N MET A 195 12.74 2.65 -1.96
CA MET A 195 13.73 1.63 -2.36
C MET A 195 13.10 0.25 -2.57
N TRP A 196 12.16 -0.14 -1.70
CA TRP A 196 11.39 -1.37 -1.87
C TRP A 196 10.68 -1.42 -3.23
N PHE A 197 10.03 -0.33 -3.65
CA PHE A 197 9.38 -0.25 -4.95
C PHE A 197 10.36 -0.14 -6.13
N SER A 198 11.62 0.25 -5.88
CA SER A 198 12.68 0.19 -6.90
C SER A 198 13.06 -1.26 -7.22
N ILE A 199 13.17 -2.12 -6.20
CA ILE A 199 13.71 -3.48 -6.37
C ILE A 199 12.65 -4.56 -6.63
N ILE A 200 11.36 -4.23 -6.49
CA ILE A 200 10.28 -5.21 -6.71
C ILE A 200 9.93 -5.30 -8.19
N ASP A 201 10.09 -6.51 -8.74
CA ASP A 201 9.66 -6.88 -10.07
C ASP A 201 8.17 -7.18 -10.14
N ARG A 202 7.40 -6.13 -10.41
CA ARG A 202 5.93 -6.20 -10.50
C ARG A 202 5.46 -7.17 -11.58
N SER A 203 6.26 -7.48 -12.61
CA SER A 203 5.91 -8.47 -13.62
C SER A 203 5.98 -9.92 -13.11
N ARG A 204 6.82 -10.15 -12.10
CA ARG A 204 7.00 -11.44 -11.41
C ARG A 204 6.16 -11.58 -10.15
N VAL A 205 5.53 -10.51 -9.66
CA VAL A 205 4.62 -10.58 -8.50
C VAL A 205 3.40 -11.46 -8.82
N ARG A 206 2.97 -12.25 -7.85
CA ARG A 206 1.79 -13.12 -7.87
C ARG A 206 1.00 -12.89 -6.58
N GLY A 207 -0.08 -12.12 -6.70
CA GLY A 207 -0.86 -11.60 -5.58
C GLY A 207 -0.64 -10.11 -5.42
N SER A 208 -0.45 -9.67 -4.18
CA SER A 208 -0.32 -8.29 -3.76
C SER A 208 1.05 -8.00 -3.13
N ILE A 209 1.35 -6.70 -3.06
CA ILE A 209 2.46 -6.17 -2.26
C ILE A 209 1.82 -5.42 -1.10
N ARG A 210 2.16 -5.78 0.14
CA ARG A 210 1.68 -5.05 1.33
C ARG A 210 2.87 -4.47 2.06
N SER A 211 2.94 -3.16 2.11
CA SER A 211 4.04 -2.43 2.74
C SER A 211 3.55 -1.14 3.36
N GLY A 212 4.35 -0.55 4.23
CA GLY A 212 4.07 0.77 4.78
C GLY A 212 5.28 1.36 5.48
N ALA A 213 5.26 2.68 5.56
CA ALA A 213 6.17 3.48 6.37
C ALA A 213 5.34 4.27 7.37
N GLU A 214 5.74 4.20 8.63
CA GLU A 214 5.06 4.83 9.75
C GLU A 214 6.06 5.59 10.59
N GLU A 215 5.55 6.57 11.32
CA GLU A 215 6.34 7.24 12.33
C GLU A 215 5.60 7.16 13.65
N HIS A 216 6.22 6.52 14.63
CA HIS A 216 5.65 6.40 15.95
C HIS A 216 6.25 7.46 16.86
N VAL A 217 5.41 8.21 17.56
CA VAL A 217 5.83 9.33 18.40
C VAL A 217 5.45 9.05 19.84
N ARG A 218 6.45 9.05 20.72
CA ARG A 218 6.27 8.94 22.16
C ARG A 218 5.86 10.30 22.75
N PRO A 219 5.18 10.36 23.91
CA PRO A 219 4.78 11.64 24.52
C PRO A 219 5.91 12.63 24.82
N ASP A 220 7.16 12.16 24.95
CA ASP A 220 8.34 13.03 25.12
C ASP A 220 8.93 13.56 23.80
N GLY A 221 8.27 13.27 22.66
CA GLY A 221 8.64 13.76 21.34
C GLY A 221 9.64 12.88 20.59
N VAL A 222 10.08 11.76 21.17
CA VAL A 222 10.95 10.82 20.43
C VAL A 222 10.16 10.18 19.29
N ARG A 223 10.72 10.25 18.09
CA ARG A 223 10.13 9.73 16.84
C ARG A 223 10.87 8.45 16.44
N LEU A 224 10.11 7.43 16.05
CA LEU A 224 10.62 6.16 15.54
C LEU A 224 10.04 5.88 14.16
N PRO A 225 10.85 5.97 13.09
CA PRO A 225 10.49 5.42 11.80
C PRO A 225 10.32 3.91 11.91
N ALA A 226 9.23 3.42 11.34
CA ALA A 226 8.87 2.02 11.35
C ALA A 226 8.41 1.59 9.96
N TYR A 227 8.80 0.38 9.55
CA TYR A 227 8.51 -0.12 8.22
C TYR A 227 8.03 -1.56 8.28
N TYR A 228 7.18 -1.93 7.34
CA TYR A 228 6.89 -3.33 7.08
C TYR A 228 6.82 -3.57 5.58
N PHE A 229 7.26 -4.75 5.17
CA PHE A 229 7.29 -5.18 3.78
C PHE A 229 6.85 -6.62 3.74
N SER A 230 5.96 -6.94 2.82
CA SER A 230 5.52 -8.32 2.65
C SER A 230 5.04 -8.60 1.24
N LEU A 231 5.18 -9.87 0.90
CA LEU A 231 4.73 -10.49 -0.32
C LEU A 231 3.82 -11.66 0.02
N ASN A 232 3.10 -12.17 -0.97
CA ASN A 232 2.47 -13.47 -0.85
C ASN A 232 3.49 -14.51 -0.37
N HIS A 233 3.16 -15.23 0.69
CA HIS A 233 4.06 -16.18 1.37
C HIS A 233 4.65 -17.23 0.42
N ARG A 234 3.91 -17.61 -0.64
CA ARG A 234 4.37 -18.56 -1.67
C ARG A 234 5.55 -18.04 -2.49
N GLN A 235 5.81 -16.73 -2.49
CA GLN A 235 6.92 -16.10 -3.21
C GLN A 235 8.15 -15.82 -2.33
N LEU A 236 8.14 -16.12 -1.04
CA LEU A 236 9.29 -15.78 -0.18
C LEU A 236 10.56 -16.60 -0.48
N ALA A 237 10.41 -17.81 -1.06
CA ALA A 237 11.54 -18.65 -1.42
C ALA A 237 12.27 -18.18 -2.69
N ASP A 238 11.57 -17.49 -3.58
CA ASP A 238 12.11 -16.81 -4.77
C ASP A 238 11.39 -15.46 -4.91
N PRO A 239 11.79 -14.47 -4.10
CA PRO A 239 11.11 -13.18 -4.10
C PRO A 239 11.33 -12.51 -5.48
N PRO A 240 10.30 -11.83 -6.03
CA PRO A 240 10.36 -11.20 -7.33
C PRO A 240 11.18 -9.90 -7.24
N LEU A 241 12.47 -10.03 -6.99
CA LEU A 241 13.40 -8.91 -6.84
C LEU A 241 14.26 -8.77 -8.09
N SER A 242 14.56 -7.53 -8.45
CA SER A 242 15.47 -7.17 -9.53
C SER A 242 16.21 -5.89 -9.16
N ASP A 243 17.25 -5.57 -9.93
CA ASP A 243 17.79 -4.22 -9.95
C ASP A 243 16.71 -3.22 -10.42
N GLY A 244 16.81 -1.97 -9.97
CA GLY A 244 15.91 -0.90 -10.34
C GLY A 244 16.45 0.47 -10.00
N TRP A 245 15.56 1.44 -9.84
CA TRP A 245 15.91 2.85 -9.79
C TRP A 245 15.16 3.59 -8.69
N LEU A 246 15.89 4.40 -7.94
CA LEU A 246 15.33 5.36 -7.00
C LEU A 246 15.41 6.76 -7.63
N TYR A 247 14.25 7.34 -7.91
CA TYR A 247 14.13 8.69 -8.42
C TYR A 247 13.98 9.67 -7.27
N LEU A 248 14.74 10.76 -7.33
CA LEU A 248 14.67 11.85 -6.37
C LEU A 248 13.91 12.99 -7.03
N LEU A 249 12.82 13.42 -6.40
CA LEU A 249 11.84 14.34 -6.97
C LEU A 249 11.82 15.66 -6.19
N PRO A 250 11.56 16.79 -6.87
CA PRO A 250 11.31 18.06 -6.19
C PRO A 250 10.01 17.99 -5.38
N ARG A 251 9.94 18.78 -4.30
CA ARG A 251 8.77 18.82 -3.40
C ARG A 251 7.63 19.71 -3.91
N ASP A 252 7.93 20.71 -4.74
CA ASP A 252 7.09 21.88 -5.00
C ASP A 252 5.64 21.58 -5.42
N THR A 253 5.42 20.54 -6.24
CA THR A 253 4.08 20.22 -6.76
C THR A 253 3.35 19.14 -5.96
N PHE A 254 3.95 18.64 -4.89
CA PHE A 254 3.43 17.50 -4.14
C PHE A 254 2.65 17.95 -2.90
N GLU A 255 1.53 17.28 -2.69
CA GLU A 255 0.71 17.41 -1.50
C GLU A 255 0.77 16.12 -0.70
N ARG A 256 1.10 16.24 0.59
CA ARG A 256 1.11 15.10 1.51
C ARG A 256 -0.32 14.63 1.74
N GLN A 257 -0.58 13.36 1.46
CA GLN A 257 -1.91 12.78 1.65
C GLN A 257 -2.15 12.51 3.13
N PRO A 258 -3.36 12.75 3.66
CA PRO A 258 -3.72 12.28 4.99
C PRO A 258 -3.95 10.76 4.97
N LEU A 259 -3.86 10.11 6.13
CA LEU A 259 -4.10 8.66 6.25
C LEU A 259 -5.56 8.30 5.89
N PHE A 260 -6.48 9.18 6.28
CA PHE A 260 -7.91 9.22 5.94
C PHE A 260 -8.37 10.68 5.99
N PRO A 261 -9.53 11.06 5.41
CA PRO A 261 -10.04 12.42 5.48
C PRO A 261 -10.06 12.99 6.91
N GLY A 262 -9.33 14.08 7.15
CA GLY A 262 -9.21 14.72 8.47
C GLY A 262 -8.23 14.03 9.44
N GLY A 263 -7.61 12.92 9.05
CA GLY A 263 -6.61 12.20 9.83
C GLY A 263 -5.19 12.75 9.72
N SER A 264 -4.27 12.10 10.44
CA SER A 264 -2.85 12.46 10.45
C SER A 264 -2.19 12.34 9.07
N PRO A 265 -1.11 13.11 8.80
CA PRO A 265 -0.38 13.01 7.54
C PRO A 265 0.23 11.62 7.32
N SER A 266 -0.02 11.03 6.14
CA SER A 266 0.53 9.74 5.73
C SER A 266 1.98 9.85 5.20
N PRO A 267 2.73 8.75 4.99
CA PRO A 267 4.02 8.80 4.29
C PRO A 267 3.93 9.19 2.81
N GLU A 268 2.73 9.16 2.23
CA GLU A 268 2.48 9.29 0.81
C GLU A 268 2.25 10.75 0.40
N TRP A 269 2.80 11.10 -0.76
CA TRP A 269 2.69 12.40 -1.41
C TRP A 269 2.21 12.21 -2.84
N CYS A 270 1.33 13.10 -3.30
CA CYS A 270 0.79 13.05 -4.66
C CYS A 270 0.99 14.39 -5.36
N SER A 271 1.38 14.35 -6.63
CA SER A 271 1.36 15.50 -7.54
C SER A 271 0.40 15.25 -8.69
N ARG A 272 -0.47 16.22 -8.98
CA ARG A 272 -1.35 16.20 -10.17
C ARG A 272 -0.67 16.76 -11.41
N HIS A 273 0.61 17.11 -11.31
CA HIS A 273 1.40 17.66 -12.39
C HIS A 273 2.44 16.64 -12.87
N THR A 274 2.90 16.82 -14.10
CA THR A 274 4.08 16.09 -14.59
C THR A 274 5.31 16.53 -13.80
N VAL A 275 6.08 15.57 -13.30
CA VAL A 275 7.27 15.83 -12.46
C VAL A 275 8.52 15.34 -13.16
N ARG A 276 9.54 16.19 -13.27
CA ARG A 276 10.87 15.79 -13.71
C ARG A 276 11.73 15.43 -12.49
N PRO A 277 12.41 14.27 -12.49
CA PRO A 277 13.35 13.93 -11.42
C PRO A 277 14.52 14.91 -11.34
N LEU A 278 15.03 15.15 -10.13
CA LEU A 278 16.29 15.84 -9.87
C LEU A 278 17.49 14.95 -10.21
N ALA A 279 17.36 13.66 -9.91
CA ALA A 279 18.34 12.62 -10.21
C ALA A 279 17.66 11.25 -10.20
N ARG A 280 18.39 10.24 -10.66
CA ARG A 280 18.05 8.82 -10.46
C ARG A 280 19.28 8.03 -10.04
N ILE A 281 19.08 7.08 -9.13
CA ILE A 281 20.15 6.29 -8.53
C ILE A 281 19.85 4.80 -8.80
N PRO A 282 20.79 4.03 -9.34
CA PRO A 282 20.61 2.59 -9.47
C PRO A 282 20.57 1.94 -8.08
N ILE A 283 19.59 1.07 -7.85
CA ILE A 283 19.41 0.31 -6.61
C ILE A 283 19.41 -1.18 -6.93
N ARG A 284 20.21 -1.94 -6.21
CA ARG A 284 20.23 -3.40 -6.24
C ARG A 284 19.48 -3.97 -5.04
N PRO A 285 18.96 -5.20 -5.10
CA PRO A 285 18.30 -5.82 -3.95
C PRO A 285 19.15 -5.81 -2.66
N HIS A 286 20.46 -5.98 -2.75
CA HIS A 286 21.36 -5.99 -1.59
C HIS A 286 21.61 -4.61 -0.97
N ASP A 287 21.25 -3.52 -1.65
CA ASP A 287 21.31 -2.17 -1.08
C ASP A 287 20.15 -1.93 -0.09
N PHE A 288 19.10 -2.76 -0.14
CA PHE A 288 17.93 -2.59 0.70
C PHE A 288 18.14 -3.20 2.10
N PRO A 289 18.17 -2.39 3.18
CA PRO A 289 18.60 -2.83 4.51
C PRO A 289 17.60 -3.77 5.22
N LEU A 290 16.42 -3.96 4.64
CA LEU A 290 15.34 -4.79 5.19
C LEU A 290 15.02 -5.99 4.30
N LEU A 291 15.94 -6.36 3.41
CA LEU A 291 15.80 -7.49 2.47
C LEU A 291 15.46 -8.80 3.21
N ASP A 292 16.20 -9.09 4.28
CA ASP A 292 16.07 -10.32 5.08
C ASP A 292 14.84 -10.30 6.01
N ARG A 293 14.08 -9.21 5.98
CA ARG A 293 12.99 -8.89 6.91
C ARG A 293 11.63 -8.78 6.20
N ILE A 294 11.56 -9.19 4.94
CA ILE A 294 10.32 -9.27 4.16
C ILE A 294 9.45 -10.40 4.74
N GLY A 295 8.23 -10.04 5.16
CA GLY A 295 7.24 -10.98 5.68
C GLY A 295 6.38 -11.63 4.60
N GLY A 296 5.65 -12.67 4.97
CA GLY A 296 4.63 -13.30 4.13
C GLY A 296 3.23 -12.82 4.47
N HIS A 297 2.34 -12.82 3.48
CA HIS A 297 0.89 -12.77 3.71
C HIS A 297 0.16 -13.79 2.83
N ASP A 298 -1.10 -14.05 3.14
CA ASP A 298 -1.95 -14.89 2.30
C ASP A 298 -2.78 -14.04 1.34
N ASP A 299 -2.73 -14.44 0.07
CA ASP A 299 -3.44 -13.85 -1.06
C ASP A 299 -4.28 -14.90 -1.80
N SER A 300 -4.60 -16.03 -1.16
CA SER A 300 -5.33 -17.13 -1.82
C SER A 300 -6.60 -16.68 -2.55
N GLU A 301 -7.40 -15.79 -1.95
CA GLU A 301 -8.59 -15.22 -2.62
C GLU A 301 -8.23 -14.31 -3.81
N LEU A 302 -7.18 -13.50 -3.69
CA LEU A 302 -6.74 -12.62 -4.78
C LEU A 302 -6.15 -13.41 -5.95
N LEU A 303 -5.41 -14.48 -5.66
CA LEU A 303 -4.93 -15.42 -6.66
C LEU A 303 -6.10 -16.11 -7.36
N ARG A 304 -7.10 -16.56 -6.59
CA ARG A 304 -8.33 -17.15 -7.16
C ARG A 304 -9.06 -16.15 -8.05
N TYR A 305 -9.18 -14.90 -7.62
CA TYR A 305 -9.74 -13.83 -8.43
C TYR A 305 -8.99 -13.66 -9.77
N HIS A 306 -7.65 -13.66 -9.77
CA HIS A 306 -6.86 -13.58 -11.00
C HIS A 306 -7.08 -14.80 -11.92
N GLU A 307 -7.15 -16.01 -11.38
CA GLU A 307 -7.47 -17.22 -12.17
C GLU A 307 -8.83 -17.10 -12.86
N LEU A 308 -9.85 -16.57 -12.16
CA LEU A 308 -11.18 -16.35 -12.74
C LEU A 308 -11.14 -15.28 -13.83
N VAL A 309 -10.35 -14.21 -13.65
CA VAL A 309 -10.13 -13.19 -14.69
C VAL A 309 -9.51 -13.81 -15.94
N ASP A 310 -8.52 -14.70 -15.79
CA ASP A 310 -7.89 -15.37 -16.93
C ASP A 310 -8.90 -16.22 -17.71
N VAL A 311 -9.77 -16.98 -17.02
CA VAL A 311 -10.83 -17.73 -17.70
C VAL A 311 -11.83 -16.80 -18.40
N ILE A 312 -12.21 -15.68 -17.79
CA ILE A 312 -13.10 -14.68 -18.43
C ILE A 312 -12.44 -14.12 -19.70
N ARG A 313 -11.14 -13.82 -19.65
CA ARG A 313 -10.38 -13.33 -20.80
C ARG A 313 -10.34 -14.37 -21.92
N GLU A 314 -10.05 -15.62 -21.60
CA GLU A 314 -10.02 -16.72 -22.57
C GLU A 314 -11.38 -16.96 -23.24
N ASN A 315 -12.49 -16.64 -22.55
CA ASN A 315 -13.85 -16.73 -23.08
C ASN A 315 -14.37 -15.40 -23.67
N THR A 316 -13.54 -14.35 -23.74
CA THR A 316 -13.92 -13.07 -24.36
C THR A 316 -13.63 -13.11 -25.85
N GLU A 317 -14.67 -12.99 -26.68
CA GLU A 317 -14.53 -12.90 -28.14
C GLU A 317 -14.07 -11.51 -28.58
N HIS A 318 -14.56 -10.47 -27.91
CA HIS A 318 -14.24 -9.08 -28.22
C HIS A 318 -14.38 -8.20 -26.97
N ALA A 319 -13.47 -7.24 -26.82
CA ALA A 319 -13.55 -6.21 -25.79
C ALA A 319 -13.72 -4.82 -26.42
N THR A 320 -14.59 -3.99 -25.85
CA THR A 320 -14.80 -2.62 -26.30
C THR A 320 -14.54 -1.65 -25.17
N ALA A 321 -13.55 -0.75 -25.33
CA ALA A 321 -13.34 0.35 -24.41
C ALA A 321 -14.52 1.33 -24.43
N THR A 322 -14.96 1.74 -23.26
CA THR A 322 -15.87 2.87 -23.05
C THR A 322 -15.12 3.98 -22.31
N SER A 323 -15.72 5.18 -22.23
CA SER A 323 -15.13 6.30 -21.47
C SER A 323 -14.98 6.02 -19.97
N ASP A 324 -15.78 5.09 -19.46
CA ASP A 324 -15.92 4.74 -18.05
C ASP A 324 -15.56 3.27 -17.77
N GLY A 325 -14.94 2.54 -18.71
CA GLY A 325 -14.57 1.14 -18.48
C GLY A 325 -14.46 0.31 -19.75
N VAL A 326 -14.92 -0.94 -19.68
CA VAL A 326 -14.84 -1.92 -20.78
C VAL A 326 -16.08 -2.80 -20.81
N VAL A 327 -16.51 -3.17 -22.02
CA VAL A 327 -17.54 -4.18 -22.24
C VAL A 327 -16.89 -5.40 -22.87
N LEU A 328 -17.07 -6.57 -22.25
CA LEU A 328 -16.55 -7.85 -22.75
C LEU A 328 -17.70 -8.66 -23.35
N ARG A 329 -17.59 -9.06 -24.61
CA ARG A 329 -18.50 -10.03 -25.22
C ARG A 329 -17.95 -11.44 -25.00
N LEU A 330 -18.68 -12.24 -24.23
CA LEU A 330 -18.28 -13.57 -23.78
C LEU A 330 -18.97 -14.66 -24.60
N VAL A 331 -18.24 -15.73 -24.93
CA VAL A 331 -18.84 -17.01 -25.38
C VAL A 331 -19.51 -17.65 -24.17
N TRP A 332 -20.84 -17.73 -24.19
CA TRP A 332 -21.58 -18.22 -23.03
C TRP A 332 -21.62 -19.75 -22.97
N SER A 333 -21.46 -20.31 -21.77
CA SER A 333 -21.65 -21.73 -21.49
C SER A 333 -22.11 -21.94 -20.05
N PRO A 334 -22.72 -23.08 -19.71
CA PRO A 334 -23.05 -23.40 -18.32
C PRO A 334 -21.83 -23.36 -17.38
N THR A 335 -20.66 -23.83 -17.86
CA THR A 335 -19.41 -23.77 -17.09
C THR A 335 -18.98 -22.33 -16.84
N LEU A 336 -19.10 -21.44 -17.83
CA LEU A 336 -18.77 -20.02 -17.65
C LEU A 336 -19.75 -19.32 -16.68
N ALA A 337 -21.01 -19.78 -16.63
CA ALA A 337 -21.99 -19.23 -15.69
C ALA A 337 -21.54 -19.38 -14.23
N ASP A 338 -21.13 -20.58 -13.83
CA ASP A 338 -20.65 -20.86 -12.47
C ASP A 338 -19.39 -20.03 -12.13
N ILE A 339 -18.50 -19.86 -13.11
CA ILE A 339 -17.27 -19.06 -13.00
C ILE A 339 -17.58 -17.58 -12.82
N ILE A 340 -18.56 -17.06 -13.58
CA ILE A 340 -18.98 -15.67 -13.49
C ILE A 340 -19.61 -15.39 -12.12
N ASP A 341 -20.40 -16.30 -11.56
CA ASP A 341 -20.98 -16.11 -10.23
C ASP A 341 -19.89 -15.97 -9.16
N GLU A 342 -18.88 -16.84 -9.16
CA GLU A 342 -17.73 -16.75 -8.25
C GLU A 342 -16.93 -15.45 -8.48
N TYR A 343 -16.67 -15.10 -9.74
CA TYR A 343 -16.00 -13.86 -10.11
C TYR A 343 -16.74 -12.63 -9.59
N MET A 344 -18.07 -12.60 -9.70
CA MET A 344 -18.89 -11.47 -9.26
C MET A 344 -18.81 -11.28 -7.74
N VAL A 345 -18.72 -12.36 -6.97
CA VAL A 345 -18.51 -12.29 -5.51
C VAL A 345 -17.13 -11.74 -5.18
N LEU A 346 -16.06 -12.35 -5.71
CA LEU A 346 -14.68 -11.95 -5.39
C LEU A 346 -14.35 -10.55 -5.92
N SER A 347 -14.77 -10.21 -7.13
CA SER A 347 -14.50 -8.90 -7.74
C SER A 347 -15.11 -7.74 -6.97
N ARG A 348 -16.31 -7.92 -6.40
CA ARG A 348 -16.98 -6.91 -5.56
C ARG A 348 -16.23 -6.69 -4.24
N ALA A 349 -15.73 -7.76 -3.64
CA ALA A 349 -14.92 -7.67 -2.42
C ALA A 349 -13.56 -6.99 -2.67
N MET A 350 -12.89 -7.34 -3.77
CA MET A 350 -11.51 -6.89 -4.05
C MET A 350 -11.45 -5.50 -4.70
N MET A 351 -12.46 -5.11 -5.47
CA MET A 351 -12.43 -3.88 -6.26
C MET A 351 -13.81 -3.22 -6.25
N PRO A 352 -14.26 -2.71 -5.10
CA PRO A 352 -15.63 -2.18 -4.93
C PRO A 352 -15.94 -0.97 -5.83
N ASP A 353 -14.92 -0.24 -6.30
CA ASP A 353 -15.07 0.94 -7.17
C ASP A 353 -15.45 0.62 -8.63
N ILE A 354 -15.65 -0.65 -8.96
CA ILE A 354 -16.02 -1.09 -10.30
C ILE A 354 -17.44 -1.68 -10.25
N SER A 355 -18.37 -1.12 -11.01
CA SER A 355 -19.67 -1.76 -11.24
C SER A 355 -19.54 -2.90 -12.23
N ARG A 356 -20.23 -4.01 -11.96
CA ARG A 356 -20.33 -5.15 -12.88
C ARG A 356 -21.77 -5.48 -13.18
N THR A 357 -22.11 -5.51 -14.46
CA THR A 357 -23.42 -5.95 -14.93
C THR A 357 -23.25 -7.00 -16.00
N LEU A 358 -23.94 -8.13 -15.86
CA LEU A 358 -23.99 -9.18 -16.88
C LEU A 358 -25.32 -9.07 -17.64
N GLN A 359 -25.25 -9.02 -18.97
CA GLN A 359 -26.42 -8.99 -19.84
C GLN A 359 -26.34 -10.13 -20.86
N HIS A 360 -27.38 -10.96 -20.94
CA HIS A 360 -27.49 -11.99 -21.97
C HIS A 360 -28.10 -11.41 -23.25
N ASP A 361 -27.59 -11.82 -24.42
CA ASP A 361 -28.15 -11.47 -25.73
C ASP A 361 -28.88 -12.64 -26.42
N GLY A 362 -28.87 -13.82 -25.80
CA GLY A 362 -29.41 -15.07 -26.35
C GLY A 362 -28.90 -16.28 -25.57
N GLN A 363 -28.82 -17.43 -26.25
CA GLN A 363 -28.32 -18.67 -25.62
C GLN A 363 -26.79 -18.74 -25.56
N ASP A 364 -26.09 -18.15 -26.54
CA ASP A 364 -24.67 -18.46 -26.78
C ASP A 364 -23.70 -17.30 -26.46
N SER A 365 -24.20 -16.13 -26.04
CA SER A 365 -23.35 -15.02 -25.62
C SER A 365 -23.91 -14.19 -24.46
N ALA A 366 -22.99 -13.52 -23.79
CA ALA A 366 -23.28 -12.55 -22.73
C ALA A 366 -22.31 -11.38 -22.81
N TYR A 367 -22.73 -10.23 -22.27
CA TYR A 367 -21.95 -9.02 -22.17
C TYR A 367 -21.67 -8.74 -20.69
N LEU A 368 -20.39 -8.70 -20.32
CA LEU A 368 -19.95 -8.27 -19.01
C LEU A 368 -19.50 -6.81 -19.10
N HIS A 369 -20.29 -5.93 -18.51
CA HIS A 369 -20.00 -4.51 -18.40
C HIS A 369 -19.19 -4.27 -17.13
N LEU A 370 -17.96 -3.79 -17.28
CA LEU A 370 -17.11 -3.34 -16.18
C LEU A 370 -17.02 -1.81 -16.25
N GLN A 371 -17.67 -1.12 -15.33
CA GLN A 371 -17.75 0.35 -15.31
C GLN A 371 -17.10 0.91 -14.04
N THR A 372 -16.42 2.05 -14.13
CA THR A 372 -15.70 2.69 -13.04
C THR A 372 -15.50 4.19 -13.33
N THR A 373 -14.74 4.90 -12.51
CA THR A 373 -14.41 6.29 -12.78
C THR A 373 -13.49 6.41 -14.00
N PRO A 374 -13.51 7.52 -14.76
CA PRO A 374 -12.61 7.70 -15.91
C PRO A 374 -11.13 7.51 -15.55
N GLU A 375 -10.72 7.87 -14.32
CA GLU A 375 -9.36 7.72 -13.82
C GLU A 375 -8.94 6.24 -13.70
N LEU A 376 -9.88 5.36 -13.35
CA LEU A 376 -9.66 3.91 -13.23
C LEU A 376 -9.94 3.15 -14.53
N ALA A 377 -10.70 3.74 -15.47
CA ALA A 377 -11.00 3.13 -16.75
C ALA A 377 -9.72 2.83 -17.55
N VAL A 378 -8.70 3.69 -17.47
CA VAL A 378 -7.39 3.48 -18.10
C VAL A 378 -6.74 2.16 -17.67
N MET A 379 -6.90 1.77 -16.40
CA MET A 379 -6.40 0.50 -15.91
C MET A 379 -7.15 -0.67 -16.55
N LEU A 380 -8.48 -0.62 -16.61
CA LEU A 380 -9.27 -1.65 -17.30
C LEU A 380 -8.90 -1.74 -18.78
N HIS A 381 -8.72 -0.60 -19.46
CA HIS A 381 -8.27 -0.57 -20.86
C HIS A 381 -6.92 -1.26 -21.03
N ASN A 382 -5.96 -0.97 -20.15
CA ASN A 382 -4.65 -1.63 -20.19
C ASN A 382 -4.77 -3.14 -19.94
N SER A 383 -5.63 -3.56 -19.01
CA SER A 383 -5.85 -4.97 -18.71
C SER A 383 -6.39 -5.75 -19.91
N PHE A 384 -7.26 -5.17 -20.73
CA PHE A 384 -7.91 -5.85 -21.87
C PHE A 384 -7.43 -5.37 -23.25
N HIS A 385 -6.31 -4.65 -23.33
CA HIS A 385 -5.86 -4.00 -24.55
C HIS A 385 -5.65 -4.95 -25.74
N ASP A 386 -5.09 -6.13 -25.50
CA ASP A 386 -4.88 -7.18 -26.50
C ASP A 386 -6.19 -7.70 -27.11
N LEU A 387 -7.28 -7.69 -26.35
CA LEU A 387 -8.61 -8.11 -26.78
C LEU A 387 -9.43 -7.00 -27.48
N MET A 388 -8.93 -5.76 -27.49
CA MET A 388 -9.58 -4.62 -28.16
C MET A 388 -9.04 -4.36 -29.57
N ALA A 389 -7.88 -4.93 -29.91
CA ALA A 389 -7.19 -4.70 -31.18
C ALA A 389 -7.61 -5.67 -32.30
N GLY A 390 -8.50 -6.61 -32.01
CA GLY A 390 -9.06 -7.59 -32.96
C GLY A 390 -10.57 -7.42 -33.09
#